data_AF-A0A2E3BNR1-F1
#
_entry.id   AF-A0A2E3BNR1-F1
#
_cell.length_a   1.000
_cell.length_b   1.000
_cell.length_c   1.000
_cell.angle_alpha   90.00
_cell.angle_beta   90.00
_cell.angle_gamma   90.00
#
_symmetry.space_group_name_H-M   'P 1'
#
loop_
_entity.id
_entity.type
_entity.pdbx_description
1 polymer ?
#
loop_
_entity_poly.entity_id
_entity_poly.type
_entity_poly.pdbx_seq_one_letter_code
_entity_poly.pdbx_strand_id
1 'polypeptide(L)'
;MRCGACLNACPVYRKVGGHSYGWVYPGPIGAIVSPILTGLSDAKNLPFASSLCGACKEACPVKIDIPRMLLYLRNQLAEGKNYPDQHSVGFSERVTSKFLSSLLSSNKAVGFFLKAANLIATIAPFVRKPFPPSWTKSRESPTLAKKTFVDQWVSLDLDGSLRKKD
;
A
#
# COMPACT_ATOMS: atom_id res chain seq x y z
N MET A 1 18.20 -3.60 25.80
CA MET A 1 17.85 -2.22 26.20
C MET A 1 16.37 -1.96 25.93
N ARG A 2 15.54 -1.75 26.97
CA ARG A 2 14.10 -1.37 26.87
C ARG A 2 13.93 0.11 27.25
N CYS A 3 14.42 1.01 26.41
CA CYS A 3 14.51 2.46 26.72
C CYS A 3 13.19 3.24 26.57
N GLY A 4 12.15 2.65 25.96
CA GLY A 4 10.83 3.28 25.83
C GLY A 4 10.72 4.45 24.85
N ALA A 5 11.81 4.91 24.23
CA ALA A 5 11.79 6.06 23.31
C ALA A 5 10.77 5.90 22.16
N CYS A 6 10.70 4.70 21.57
CA CYS A 6 9.76 4.41 20.49
C CYS A 6 8.28 4.47 20.95
N LEU A 7 7.98 4.11 22.20
CA LEU A 7 6.62 4.18 22.77
C LEU A 7 6.17 5.63 22.88
N ASN A 8 7.04 6.50 23.41
CA ASN A 8 6.75 7.91 23.61
C ASN A 8 6.69 8.69 22.29
N ALA A 9 7.44 8.29 21.27
CA ALA A 9 7.39 8.92 19.95
C ALA A 9 6.16 8.51 19.13
N CYS A 10 5.58 7.32 19.38
CA CYS A 10 4.51 6.77 18.56
C CYS A 10 3.18 7.51 18.78
N PRO A 11 2.61 8.17 17.75
CA PRO A 11 1.35 8.91 17.90
C PRO A 11 0.16 7.97 18.15
N VAL A 12 0.17 6.76 17.58
CA VAL A 12 -0.88 5.77 17.79
C VAL A 12 -0.88 5.32 19.24
N TYR A 13 0.27 4.87 19.76
CA TYR A 13 0.38 4.42 21.14
C TYR A 13 -0.03 5.48 22.15
N ARG A 14 0.31 6.75 21.91
CA ARG A 14 -0.11 7.88 22.76
C ARG A 14 -1.61 8.13 22.77
N LYS A 15 -2.33 7.74 21.71
CA LYS A 15 -3.78 7.98 21.57
C LYS A 15 -4.63 6.80 22.02
N VAL A 16 -4.29 5.58 21.61
CA VAL A 16 -5.05 4.37 22.00
C VAL A 16 -4.57 3.76 23.32
N GLY A 17 -3.34 4.04 23.74
CA GLY A 17 -2.75 3.44 24.93
C GLY A 17 -2.35 1.97 24.74
N GLY A 18 -1.78 1.37 25.78
CA GLY A 18 -1.21 0.02 25.70
C GLY A 18 -2.23 -1.11 25.72
N HIS A 19 -3.38 -0.94 26.38
CA HIS A 19 -4.40 -1.99 26.50
C HIS A 19 -5.01 -2.37 25.14
N SER A 20 -5.15 -1.41 24.23
CA SER A 20 -5.69 -1.66 22.88
C SER A 20 -4.81 -2.57 22.03
N TYR A 21 -3.55 -2.80 22.41
CA TYR A 21 -2.67 -3.75 21.74
C TYR A 21 -2.99 -5.20 22.12
N GLY A 22 -3.58 -5.46 23.29
CA GLY A 22 -4.04 -6.81 23.68
C GLY A 22 -2.93 -7.80 24.05
N TRP A 23 -1.70 -7.34 24.30
CA TRP A 23 -0.56 -8.20 24.63
C TRP A 23 0.30 -7.60 25.75
N VAL A 24 1.09 -8.46 26.41
CA VAL A 24 2.04 -8.08 27.48
C VAL A 24 3.04 -7.02 27.03
N TYR A 25 3.44 -7.04 25.75
CA TYR A 25 4.31 -6.05 25.14
C TYR A 25 3.49 -5.09 24.27
N PRO A 26 3.28 -3.84 24.70
CA PRO A 26 2.48 -2.90 23.93
C PRO A 26 3.34 -1.99 23.03
N GLY A 27 2.65 -1.21 22.19
CA GLY A 27 3.24 -0.18 21.33
C GLY A 27 4.08 -0.71 20.17
N PRO A 28 4.91 0.15 19.54
CA PRO A 28 5.53 -0.17 18.26
C PRO A 28 6.55 -1.33 18.33
N ILE A 29 7.26 -1.47 19.44
CA ILE A 29 8.16 -2.61 19.65
C ILE A 29 7.39 -3.89 20.00
N GLY A 30 6.35 -3.78 20.83
CA GLY A 30 5.49 -4.90 21.17
C GLY A 30 4.75 -5.47 19.97
N ALA A 31 4.37 -4.63 19.02
CA ALA A 31 3.76 -5.04 17.76
C ALA A 31 4.67 -5.93 16.88
N ILE A 32 5.98 -5.95 17.15
CA ILE A 32 6.94 -6.83 16.47
C ILE A 32 7.30 -8.02 17.35
N VAL A 33 7.53 -7.80 18.65
CA VAL A 33 7.99 -8.84 19.56
C VAL A 33 6.90 -9.87 19.83
N SER A 34 5.66 -9.44 20.05
CA SER A 34 4.58 -10.38 20.37
C SER A 34 4.33 -11.39 19.25
N PRO A 35 4.19 -11.02 17.95
CA PRO A 35 4.03 -12.01 16.88
C PRO A 35 5.22 -12.95 16.69
N ILE A 36 6.43 -12.52 17.04
CA ILE A 36 7.62 -13.38 16.98
C ILE A 36 7.62 -14.41 18.12
N LEU A 37 7.14 -14.02 19.32
CA LEU A 37 7.11 -14.90 20.49
C LEU A 37 5.91 -15.84 20.52
N THR A 38 4.73 -15.36 20.14
CA THR A 38 3.46 -16.11 20.24
C THR A 38 3.08 -16.77 18.92
N GLY A 39 3.76 -16.44 17.83
CA GLY A 39 3.35 -16.79 16.49
C GLY A 39 2.51 -15.70 15.84
N LEU A 40 2.67 -15.57 14.51
CA LEU A 40 2.06 -14.52 13.71
C LEU A 40 0.54 -14.73 13.55
N SER A 41 0.05 -15.95 13.69
CA SER A 41 -1.37 -16.32 13.67
C SER A 41 -2.16 -15.62 14.78
N ASP A 42 -1.62 -15.63 15.98
CA ASP A 42 -2.32 -15.21 17.20
C ASP A 42 -2.28 -13.68 17.33
N ALA A 43 -1.20 -13.09 16.85
CA ALA A 43 -0.92 -11.66 16.94
C ALA A 43 -1.06 -10.93 15.58
N LYS A 44 -1.85 -11.46 14.64
CA LYS A 44 -1.98 -10.93 13.27
C LYS A 44 -2.41 -9.47 13.16
N ASN A 45 -3.14 -8.96 14.15
CA ASN A 45 -3.63 -7.57 14.17
C ASN A 45 -2.54 -6.56 14.56
N LEU A 46 -1.51 -7.00 15.30
CA LEU A 46 -0.47 -6.12 15.83
C LEU A 46 0.35 -5.40 14.75
N PRO A 47 0.81 -6.07 13.67
CA PRO A 47 1.46 -5.38 12.57
C PRO A 47 0.61 -4.28 11.94
N PHE A 48 -0.73 -4.40 11.97
CA PHE A 48 -1.67 -3.43 11.42
C PHE A 48 -2.00 -2.27 12.37
N ALA A 49 -1.66 -2.37 13.66
CA ALA A 49 -1.86 -1.32 14.65
C ALA A 49 -0.92 -0.10 14.50
N SER A 50 -0.22 0.04 13.38
CA SER A 50 0.73 1.13 13.11
C SER A 50 0.40 1.87 11.81
N SER A 51 0.51 3.19 11.83
CA SER A 51 0.35 4.03 10.63
C SER A 51 1.61 4.09 9.75
N LEU A 52 2.69 3.40 10.14
CA LEU A 52 3.99 3.42 9.45
C LEU A 52 4.60 4.83 9.30
N CYS A 53 4.26 5.76 10.19
CA CYS A 53 4.74 7.16 10.16
C CYS A 53 6.25 7.36 10.40
N GLY A 54 7.01 6.33 10.76
CA GLY A 54 8.48 6.43 10.88
C GLY A 54 9.03 7.05 12.18
N ALA A 55 8.23 7.76 12.97
CA ALA A 55 8.69 8.47 14.18
C ALA A 55 9.47 7.61 15.18
N CYS A 56 9.11 6.33 15.31
CA CYS A 56 9.80 5.39 16.20
C CYS A 56 11.24 5.06 15.76
N LYS A 57 11.53 5.11 14.46
CA LYS A 57 12.87 4.90 13.90
C LYS A 57 13.77 6.11 14.18
N GLU A 58 13.23 7.32 14.04
CA GLU A 58 13.94 8.57 14.26
C GLU A 58 14.31 8.78 15.73
N ALA A 59 13.40 8.47 16.65
CA ALA A 59 13.63 8.60 18.09
C ALA A 59 14.54 7.49 18.66
N CYS A 60 14.89 6.46 17.88
CA CYS A 60 15.63 5.31 18.38
C CYS A 60 17.15 5.59 18.47
N PRO A 61 17.78 5.51 19.66
CA PRO A 61 19.21 5.80 19.81
C PRO A 61 20.10 4.77 19.09
N VAL A 62 19.59 3.56 18.88
CA VAL A 62 20.29 2.44 18.20
C VAL A 62 19.76 2.18 16.78
N LYS A 63 18.92 3.09 16.24
CA LYS A 63 18.42 3.08 14.85
C LYS A 63 17.71 1.78 14.43
N ILE A 64 16.90 1.19 15.31
CA ILE A 64 16.06 0.03 14.95
C ILE A 64 14.97 0.46 13.96
N ASP A 65 14.91 -0.20 12.80
CA ASP A 65 13.92 0.06 11.76
C ASP A 65 12.61 -0.70 12.00
N ILE A 66 11.87 -0.27 13.03
CA ILE A 66 10.56 -0.82 13.39
C ILE A 66 9.57 -0.78 12.20
N PRO A 67 9.42 0.33 11.45
CA PRO A 67 8.48 0.38 10.32
C PRO A 67 8.76 -0.69 9.26
N ARG A 68 10.04 -0.92 8.92
CA ARG A 68 10.43 -1.98 7.97
C ARG A 68 10.07 -3.36 8.51
N MET A 69 10.32 -3.63 9.79
CA MET A 69 9.98 -4.92 10.41
C MET A 69 8.46 -5.16 10.43
N LEU A 70 7.66 -4.13 10.68
CA LEU A 70 6.19 -4.24 10.61
C LEU A 70 5.71 -4.53 9.18
N LEU A 71 6.31 -3.88 8.17
CA LEU A 71 6.02 -4.17 6.76
C LEU A 71 6.37 -5.61 6.39
N TYR A 72 7.48 -6.13 6.91
CA TYR A 72 7.86 -7.53 6.72
C TYR A 72 6.80 -8.49 7.28
N LEU A 73 6.32 -8.26 8.51
CA LEU A 73 5.25 -9.08 9.10
C LEU A 73 3.93 -8.97 8.32
N ARG A 74 3.58 -7.77 7.83
CA ARG A 74 2.40 -7.58 6.96
C ARG A 74 2.53 -8.33 5.64
N ASN A 75 3.72 -8.32 5.02
CA ASN A 75 3.97 -9.09 3.82
C ASN A 75 3.82 -10.59 4.09
N GLN A 76 4.39 -11.10 5.19
CA GLN A 76 4.23 -12.51 5.57
C GLN A 76 2.76 -12.91 5.74
N LEU A 77 1.93 -12.06 6.36
CA LEU A 77 0.48 -12.27 6.48
C LEU A 77 -0.23 -12.27 5.11
N ALA A 78 0.14 -11.36 4.21
CA ALA A 78 -0.47 -11.27 2.88
C ALA A 78 -0.07 -12.43 1.94
N GLU A 79 1.21 -12.82 1.98
CA GLU A 79 1.74 -13.91 1.16
C GLU A 79 1.39 -15.28 1.74
N GLY A 80 1.15 -15.39 3.05
CA GLY A 80 0.82 -16.63 3.76
C GLY A 80 1.87 -17.74 3.66
N LYS A 81 3.14 -17.40 3.35
CA LYS A 81 4.23 -18.38 3.16
C LYS A 81 4.39 -19.37 4.31
N ASN A 82 4.23 -18.89 5.55
CA ASN A 82 4.38 -19.68 6.76
C ASN A 82 3.03 -20.09 7.38
N TYR A 83 1.90 -19.60 6.85
CA TYR A 83 0.54 -19.80 7.39
C TYR A 83 -0.47 -19.84 6.24
N PRO A 84 -0.55 -20.95 5.48
CA PRO A 84 -1.36 -21.06 4.27
C PRO A 84 -2.87 -20.89 4.54
N ASP A 85 -3.35 -21.28 5.73
CA ASP A 85 -4.76 -21.13 6.12
C ASP A 85 -5.15 -19.69 6.50
N GLN A 86 -4.18 -18.78 6.59
CA GLN A 86 -4.39 -17.39 7.01
C GLN A 86 -4.13 -16.36 5.91
N HIS A 87 -4.26 -16.74 4.64
CA HIS A 87 -4.22 -15.78 3.55
C HIS A 87 -5.27 -14.68 3.75
N SER A 88 -4.82 -13.45 3.99
CA SER A 88 -5.71 -12.30 4.17
C SER A 88 -6.36 -11.82 2.87
N VAL A 89 -5.92 -12.34 1.71
CA VAL A 89 -6.35 -11.94 0.37
C VAL A 89 -6.74 -13.14 -0.48
N GLY A 90 -7.80 -12.99 -1.28
CA GLY A 90 -8.26 -14.03 -2.20
C GLY A 90 -7.27 -14.29 -3.34
N PHE A 91 -7.35 -15.47 -3.97
CA PHE A 91 -6.49 -15.81 -5.11
C PHE A 91 -6.61 -14.81 -6.27
N SER A 92 -7.84 -14.40 -6.62
CA SER A 92 -8.12 -13.43 -7.67
C SER A 92 -7.48 -12.07 -7.40
N GLU A 93 -7.53 -11.61 -6.15
CA GLU A 93 -6.92 -10.36 -5.70
C GLU A 93 -5.39 -10.41 -5.80
N ARG A 94 -4.78 -11.53 -5.44
CA ARG A 94 -3.33 -11.75 -5.55
C ARG A 94 -2.86 -11.73 -7.02
N VAL A 95 -3.59 -12.43 -7.89
CA VAL A 95 -3.28 -12.45 -9.33
C VAL A 95 -3.44 -11.05 -9.93
N THR A 96 -4.55 -10.38 -9.62
CA THR A 96 -4.83 -9.02 -10.12
C THR A 96 -3.76 -8.03 -9.63
N SER A 97 -3.37 -8.10 -8.36
CA SER A 97 -2.36 -7.22 -7.77
C SER A 97 -0.97 -7.45 -8.37
N LYS A 98 -0.60 -8.71 -8.62
CA LYS A 98 0.67 -9.03 -9.30
C LYS A 98 0.67 -8.55 -10.75
N PHE A 99 -0.43 -8.76 -11.46
CA PHE A 99 -0.60 -8.27 -12.83
C PHE A 99 -0.49 -6.73 -12.87
N LEU A 100 -1.22 -6.05 -11.98
CA LEU A 100 -1.21 -4.60 -11.89
C LEU A 100 0.17 -4.06 -11.51
N SER A 101 0.85 -4.69 -10.55
CA SER A 101 2.22 -4.33 -10.16
C SER A 101 3.20 -4.46 -11.33
N SER A 102 3.13 -5.57 -12.06
CA SER A 102 3.93 -5.78 -13.27
C SER A 102 3.62 -4.72 -14.34
N LEU A 103 2.34 -4.43 -14.58
CA LEU A 103 1.90 -3.43 -15.54
C LEU A 103 2.40 -2.03 -15.18
N LEU A 104 2.24 -1.62 -13.92
CA LEU A 104 2.63 -0.29 -13.42
C LEU A 104 4.14 -0.11 -13.26
N SER A 105 4.91 -1.19 -13.16
CA SER A 105 6.38 -1.11 -13.07
C SER A 105 7.05 -0.56 -14.33
N SER A 106 6.34 -0.52 -15.46
CA SER A 106 6.87 -0.07 -16.75
C SER A 106 6.03 1.04 -17.36
N ASN A 107 6.60 2.24 -17.47
CA ASN A 107 5.96 3.38 -18.12
C ASN A 107 5.49 3.06 -19.55
N LYS A 108 6.26 2.26 -20.31
CA LYS A 108 5.88 1.86 -21.68
C LYS A 108 4.66 0.95 -21.71
N ALA A 109 4.58 0.00 -20.77
CA ALA A 109 3.46 -0.93 -20.66
C ALA A 109 2.17 -0.18 -20.27
N VAL A 110 2.26 0.73 -19.31
CA VAL A 110 1.14 1.61 -18.92
C VAL A 110 0.70 2.48 -20.11
N GLY A 111 1.64 3.10 -20.83
CA GLY A 111 1.33 3.93 -21.99
C GLY A 111 0.62 3.15 -23.11
N PHE A 112 1.06 1.93 -23.40
CA PHE A 112 0.41 1.04 -24.37
C PHE A 112 -1.01 0.65 -23.91
N PHE A 113 -1.16 0.26 -22.66
CA PHE A 113 -2.44 -0.15 -22.10
C PHE A 113 -3.47 0.99 -22.14
N LEU A 114 -3.07 2.20 -21.75
CA LEU A 114 -3.94 3.39 -21.80
C LEU A 114 -4.32 3.77 -23.25
N LYS A 115 -3.40 3.63 -24.22
CA LYS A 115 -3.72 3.86 -25.64
C LYS A 115 -4.73 2.83 -26.16
N ALA A 116 -4.53 1.55 -25.84
CA ALA A 116 -5.47 0.49 -26.19
C ALA A 116 -6.85 0.73 -25.55
N ALA A 117 -6.89 1.11 -24.27
CA ALA A 117 -8.12 1.44 -23.57
C ALA A 117 -8.85 2.65 -24.21
N ASN A 118 -8.12 3.69 -24.59
CA ASN A 118 -8.67 4.85 -25.30
C ASN A 118 -9.25 4.47 -26.68
N LEU A 119 -8.58 3.58 -27.41
CA LEU A 119 -9.06 3.08 -28.70
C LEU A 119 -10.37 2.28 -28.52
N ILE A 120 -10.39 1.35 -27.57
CA ILE A 120 -11.57 0.52 -27.25
C ILE A 120 -12.74 1.42 -26.85
N ALA A 121 -12.51 2.40 -25.98
CA ALA A 121 -13.56 3.32 -25.56
C ALA A 121 -14.07 4.23 -26.70
N THR A 122 -13.27 4.44 -27.76
CA THR A 122 -13.68 5.19 -28.96
C THR A 122 -14.55 4.35 -29.89
N ILE A 123 -14.24 3.06 -30.03
CA ILE A 123 -14.98 2.12 -30.87
C ILE A 123 -16.27 1.63 -30.18
N ALA A 124 -16.22 1.41 -28.87
CA ALA A 124 -17.32 0.88 -28.07
C ALA A 124 -17.75 1.90 -26.99
N PRO A 125 -18.59 2.90 -27.33
CA PRO A 125 -18.97 3.96 -26.39
C PRO A 125 -19.78 3.47 -25.18
N PHE A 126 -20.35 2.26 -25.23
CA PHE A 126 -20.97 1.61 -24.06
C PHE A 126 -19.96 1.36 -22.93
N VAL A 127 -18.69 1.08 -23.25
CA VAL A 127 -17.61 0.88 -22.26
C VAL A 127 -17.30 2.18 -21.49
N ARG A 128 -17.68 3.34 -22.02
CA ARG A 128 -17.57 4.64 -21.33
C ARG A 128 -18.61 4.83 -20.21
N LYS A 129 -19.58 3.92 -20.09
CA LYS A 129 -20.57 3.89 -19.00
C LYS A 129 -20.33 2.70 -18.04
N PRO A 130 -19.17 2.60 -17.37
CA PRO A 130 -18.91 1.51 -16.43
C PRO A 130 -19.73 1.62 -15.13
N PHE A 131 -20.53 2.70 -14.99
CA PHE A 131 -21.32 2.99 -13.80
C PHE A 131 -22.78 2.57 -13.99
N PRO A 132 -23.51 2.30 -12.89
CA PRO A 132 -24.94 2.02 -12.95
C PRO A 132 -25.68 3.11 -13.76
N PRO A 133 -26.71 2.75 -14.55
CA PRO A 133 -27.45 3.70 -15.37
C PRO A 133 -28.02 4.89 -14.59
N SER A 134 -28.26 4.72 -13.27
CA SER A 134 -28.71 5.78 -12.37
C SER A 134 -27.69 6.92 -12.18
N TRP A 135 -26.39 6.61 -12.22
CA TRP A 135 -25.29 7.56 -12.00
C TRP A 135 -24.97 8.40 -13.25
N THR A 136 -25.42 7.95 -14.42
CA THR A 136 -25.24 8.63 -15.72
C THR A 136 -26.49 9.38 -16.17
N LYS A 137 -27.55 9.43 -15.35
CA LYS A 137 -28.77 10.22 -15.65
C LYS A 137 -28.51 11.73 -15.63
N SER A 138 -27.62 12.18 -14.74
CA SER A 138 -27.31 13.60 -14.53
C SER A 138 -25.84 13.97 -14.81
N ARG A 139 -25.00 12.99 -15.17
CA ARG A 139 -23.58 13.21 -15.45
C ARG A 139 -23.19 12.59 -16.78
N GLU A 140 -22.61 13.42 -17.63
CA GLU A 140 -21.94 12.96 -18.83
C GLU A 140 -20.59 12.33 -18.47
N SER A 141 -20.26 11.20 -19.09
CA SER A 141 -18.93 10.62 -18.95
C SER A 141 -17.91 11.56 -19.61
N PRO A 142 -16.80 11.92 -18.95
CA PRO A 142 -15.79 12.77 -19.56
C PRO A 142 -15.25 12.15 -20.84
N THR A 143 -14.97 12.99 -21.84
CA THR A 143 -14.30 12.54 -23.06
C THR A 143 -12.87 12.15 -22.71
N LEU A 144 -12.44 10.98 -23.16
CA LEU A 144 -11.07 10.53 -22.93
C LEU A 144 -10.10 11.43 -23.69
N ALA A 145 -9.03 11.85 -23.01
CA ALA A 145 -8.02 12.73 -23.58
C ALA A 145 -7.27 12.03 -24.74
N LYS A 146 -6.97 12.78 -25.81
CA LYS A 146 -6.26 12.27 -26.99
C LYS A 146 -4.84 11.77 -26.66
N LYS A 147 -4.18 12.41 -25.69
CA LYS A 147 -2.86 12.02 -25.19
C LYS A 147 -3.00 11.36 -23.83
N THR A 148 -2.29 10.26 -23.60
CA THR A 148 -2.25 9.60 -22.29
C THR A 148 -1.41 10.42 -21.31
N PHE A 149 -1.64 10.24 -20.01
CA PHE A 149 -0.80 10.87 -18.98
C PHE A 149 0.68 10.53 -19.14
N VAL A 150 1.00 9.28 -19.53
CA VAL A 150 2.39 8.85 -19.77
C VAL A 150 3.02 9.62 -20.93
N ASP A 151 2.29 9.80 -22.04
CA ASP A 151 2.79 10.58 -23.17
C ASP A 151 2.99 12.05 -22.78
N GLN A 152 2.05 12.61 -22.00
CA GLN A 152 2.18 13.96 -21.47
C GLN A 152 3.39 14.09 -20.55
N TRP A 153 3.58 13.15 -19.62
CA TRP A 153 4.70 13.12 -18.69
C TRP A 153 6.06 13.08 -19.38
N VAL A 154 6.18 12.30 -20.47
CA VAL A 154 7.41 12.26 -21.27
C VAL A 154 7.63 13.58 -22.03
N SER A 155 6.55 14.23 -22.45
CA SER A 155 6.61 15.49 -23.21
C SER A 155 6.75 16.75 -22.35
N LEU A 156 6.49 16.66 -21.04
CA LEU A 156 6.68 17.77 -20.12
C LEU A 156 8.19 17.99 -19.92
N ASP A 157 8.67 19.16 -20.30
CA ASP A 157 10.00 19.64 -19.95
C ASP A 157 9.99 20.02 -18.47
N LEU A 158 10.07 19.00 -17.61
CA LEU A 158 10.25 19.21 -16.19
C LEU A 158 11.67 19.74 -15.99
N ASP A 159 11.78 20.88 -15.30
CA ASP A 159 13.06 21.42 -14.83
C ASP A 159 13.95 20.28 -14.32
N GLY A 160 15.19 20.22 -14.82
CA GLY A 160 16.08 19.06 -14.71
C GLY A 160 16.37 18.55 -13.28
N SER A 161 15.92 19.27 -12.25
CA SER A 161 15.92 18.83 -10.85
C SER A 161 15.00 17.65 -10.56
N LEU A 162 13.93 17.43 -11.34
CA LEU A 162 12.94 16.36 -11.10
C LEU A 162 13.22 15.07 -11.90
N ARG A 163 14.15 15.11 -12.86
CA ARG A 163 14.43 13.99 -13.79
C ARG A 163 15.69 13.20 -13.41
N LYS A 164 16.22 13.36 -12.19
CA LYS A 164 17.35 12.55 -11.72
C LYS A 164 16.96 11.08 -11.72
N LYS A 165 17.64 10.35 -12.58
CA LYS A 165 17.52 8.92 -12.81
C LYS A 165 18.61 8.27 -11.97
N ASP A 166 18.30 7.95 -10.72
CA ASP A 166 19.10 7.03 -9.91
C ASP A 166 18.71 5.58 -10.26
#